data_AF-A0A9X4NTL0-F1
#
_entry.id   AF-A0A9X4NTL0-F1
#
_cell.length_a   1.000
_cell.length_b   1.000
_cell.length_c   1.000
_cell.angle_alpha   90.00
_cell.angle_beta   90.00
_cell.angle_gamma   90.00
#
_symmetry.space_group_name_H-M   'P 1'
#
loop_
_entity.id
_entity.type
_entity.pdbx_description
1 polymer ?
#
loop_
_entity_poly.entity_id
_entity_poly.type
_entity_poly.pdbx_seq_one_letter_code
_entity_poly.pdbx_strand_id
1 'polypeptide(L)'
;MKSVAKHHGFTLIELMIVVVIIGILAAVALPAYQDYTIRARVTEGLALAADAKNQVSIGAAREPDLAATVSAWNSQTSGLGAASKYVTSVLMTANAGGATDGEITITFNSAAGPIGGQTLILSPWVQSGGAAVRLGVSFASGISGAIDWSCQSATTATATARSMAGTTGSLPAKYAPAECR
;
A
#
# COMPACT_ATOMS: atom_id res chain seq x y z
N MET A 1 -45.52 22.05 -53.50
CA MET A 1 -45.88 21.41 -52.23
C MET A 1 -44.63 20.68 -51.72
N LYS A 2 -44.03 21.13 -50.61
CA LYS A 2 -42.81 20.52 -50.07
C LYS A 2 -43.20 19.28 -49.25
N SER A 3 -42.68 18.11 -49.65
CA SER A 3 -42.79 16.85 -48.91
C SER A 3 -42.13 17.00 -47.54
N VAL A 4 -42.91 16.88 -46.46
CA VAL A 4 -42.38 16.79 -45.10
C VAL A 4 -41.91 15.35 -44.88
N ALA A 5 -40.60 15.15 -44.74
CA ALA A 5 -40.04 13.85 -44.38
C ALA A 5 -40.53 13.44 -42.98
N LYS A 6 -41.10 12.25 -42.87
CA LYS A 6 -41.60 11.71 -41.60
C LYS A 6 -40.40 11.34 -40.74
N HIS A 7 -40.10 12.15 -39.73
CA HIS A 7 -39.05 11.85 -38.76
C HIS A 7 -39.44 10.59 -37.96
N HIS A 8 -38.68 9.51 -38.13
CA HIS A 8 -38.76 8.33 -37.27
C HIS A 8 -38.16 8.70 -35.91
N GLY A 9 -39.02 9.07 -34.95
CA GLY A 9 -38.62 9.36 -33.58
C GLY A 9 -38.33 8.08 -32.79
N PHE A 10 -37.43 8.18 -31.80
CA PHE A 10 -37.13 7.13 -30.83
C PHE A 10 -38.37 6.78 -30.01
N THR A 11 -38.66 5.50 -29.80
CA THR A 11 -39.82 5.09 -29.01
C THR A 11 -39.52 5.15 -27.50
N LEU A 12 -40.56 5.40 -26.70
CA LEU A 12 -40.46 5.39 -25.24
C LEU A 12 -40.01 4.01 -24.72
N ILE A 13 -40.41 2.93 -25.40
CA ILE A 13 -40.01 1.57 -25.05
C ILE A 13 -38.53 1.30 -25.34
N GLU A 14 -37.98 1.80 -26.45
CA GLU A 14 -36.54 1.71 -26.73
C GLU A 14 -35.73 2.45 -25.68
N LEU A 15 -36.18 3.64 -25.26
CA LEU A 15 -35.51 4.42 -24.23
C LEU A 15 -35.54 3.70 -22.87
N MET A 16 -36.68 3.12 -22.49
CA MET A 16 -36.80 2.36 -21.24
C MET A 16 -35.91 1.11 -21.23
N ILE A 17 -35.81 0.38 -22.34
CA ILE A 17 -34.92 -0.80 -22.43
C ILE A 17 -33.46 -0.38 -22.28
N VAL A 18 -33.05 0.72 -22.94
CA VAL A 18 -31.68 1.23 -22.84
C VAL A 18 -31.35 1.63 -21.40
N VAL A 19 -32.25 2.32 -20.70
CA VAL A 19 -32.06 2.71 -19.29
C VAL A 19 -31.94 1.48 -18.39
N VAL A 20 -32.74 0.43 -18.62
CA VAL A 20 -32.66 -0.82 -17.86
C VAL A 20 -31.31 -1.51 -18.07
N ILE A 21 -30.83 -1.62 -19.32
CA ILE A 21 -29.54 -2.26 -19.62
C ILE A 21 -28.40 -1.45 -18.99
N ILE A 22 -28.40 -0.12 -19.12
CA ILE A 22 -27.40 0.75 -18.48
C ILE A 22 -27.44 0.60 -16.96
N GLY A 23 -28.63 0.50 -16.36
CA GLY A 23 -28.79 0.28 -14.93
C GLY A 23 -28.12 -1.01 -14.43
N ILE A 24 -28.32 -2.13 -15.13
CA ILE A 24 -27.68 -3.41 -14.80
C ILE A 24 -26.16 -3.33 -14.94
N LEU A 25 -25.67 -2.76 -16.05
CA LEU A 25 -24.23 -2.62 -16.28
C LEU A 25 -23.57 -1.71 -15.22
N ALA A 26 -24.21 -0.60 -14.87
CA ALA A 26 -23.71 0.34 -13.87
C ALA A 26 -23.60 -0.30 -12.47
N ALA A 27 -24.53 -1.18 -12.09
CA ALA A 27 -24.52 -1.87 -10.80
C ALA A 27 -23.28 -2.75 -10.60
N VAL A 28 -22.73 -3.33 -11.66
CA VAL A 28 -21.50 -4.16 -11.61
C VAL A 28 -20.25 -3.31 -11.88
N ALA A 29 -20.31 -2.38 -12.83
CA ALA A 29 -19.16 -1.60 -13.26
C ALA A 29 -18.70 -0.58 -12.20
N LEU A 30 -19.64 0.07 -11.48
CA LEU A 30 -19.29 1.10 -10.50
C LEU A 30 -18.49 0.56 -9.31
N PRO A 31 -18.89 -0.55 -8.64
CA PRO A 31 -18.10 -1.12 -7.55
C PRO A 31 -16.70 -1.57 -8.00
N ALA A 32 -16.60 -2.19 -9.19
CA ALA A 32 -15.33 -2.64 -9.73
C ALA A 32 -14.37 -1.45 -10.02
N TYR A 33 -14.89 -0.35 -10.57
CA TYR A 33 -14.11 0.86 -10.81
C TYR A 33 -13.62 1.50 -9.51
N GLN A 34 -14.48 1.56 -8.48
CA GLN A 34 -14.10 2.05 -7.16
C GLN A 34 -12.95 1.23 -6.58
N ASP A 35 -13.05 -0.10 -6.61
CA ASP A 35 -12.00 -1.00 -6.12
C ASP A 35 -10.67 -0.80 -6.86
N TYR A 36 -10.70 -0.59 -8.17
CA TYR A 36 -9.51 -0.27 -8.98
C TYR A 36 -8.86 1.06 -8.55
N THR A 37 -9.66 2.12 -8.39
CA THR A 37 -9.13 3.42 -7.95
C THR A 37 -8.56 3.37 -6.54
N ILE A 38 -9.11 2.55 -5.64
CA ILE A 38 -8.58 2.35 -4.29
C ILE A 38 -7.22 1.65 -4.36
N ARG A 39 -7.08 0.58 -5.16
CA ARG A 39 -5.79 -0.10 -5.37
C ARG A 39 -4.73 0.85 -5.92
N ALA A 40 -5.10 1.74 -6.84
CA ALA A 40 -4.20 2.75 -7.38
C ALA A 40 -3.68 3.73 -6.30
N ARG A 41 -4.55 4.13 -5.36
CA ARG A 41 -4.15 4.97 -4.22
C ARG A 41 -3.22 4.23 -3.26
N VAL A 42 -3.43 2.93 -3.07
CA VAL A 42 -2.52 2.08 -2.27
C VAL A 42 -1.14 2.02 -2.92
N THR A 43 -1.06 1.85 -4.24
CA THR A 43 0.22 1.86 -4.96
C THR A 43 0.93 3.22 -4.93
N GLU A 44 0.19 4.33 -4.89
CA GLU A 44 0.79 5.65 -4.65
C GLU A 44 1.46 5.72 -3.27
N GLY A 45 0.82 5.17 -2.24
CA GLY A 45 1.42 5.10 -0.90
C GLY A 45 2.68 4.25 -0.85
N LEU A 46 2.73 3.14 -1.60
CA LEU A 46 3.93 2.33 -1.75
C LEU A 46 5.06 3.08 -2.48
N ALA A 47 4.72 3.88 -3.50
CA ALA A 47 5.69 4.72 -4.18
C ALA A 47 6.25 5.82 -3.25
N LEU A 48 5.42 6.41 -2.41
CA LEU A 48 5.86 7.38 -1.39
C LEU A 48 6.81 6.73 -0.38
N ALA A 49 6.53 5.49 0.03
CA ALA A 49 7.40 4.74 0.93
C ALA A 49 8.73 4.28 0.30
N ALA A 50 8.91 4.41 -1.01
CA ALA A 50 10.15 4.03 -1.67
C ALA A 50 11.36 4.83 -1.18
N ASP A 51 11.18 6.12 -0.89
CA ASP A 51 12.26 6.95 -0.32
C ASP A 51 12.59 6.52 1.11
N ALA A 52 11.58 6.21 1.94
CA ALA A 52 11.80 5.64 3.28
C ALA A 52 12.62 4.33 3.21
N LYS A 53 12.33 3.44 2.26
CA LYS A 53 13.12 2.21 2.04
C LYS A 53 14.58 2.51 1.70
N ASN A 54 14.81 3.54 0.88
CA ASN A 54 16.16 3.97 0.53
C ASN A 54 16.91 4.52 1.75
N GLN A 55 16.24 5.32 2.59
CA GLN A 55 16.82 5.82 3.84
C GLN A 55 17.20 4.67 4.78
N VAL A 56 16.31 3.68 4.98
CA VAL A 56 16.65 2.46 5.75
C VAL A 56 17.88 1.77 5.17
N SER A 57 17.97 1.63 3.84
CA SER A 57 19.12 0.99 3.21
C SER A 57 20.44 1.71 3.44
N ILE A 58 20.42 3.03 3.60
CA ILE A 58 21.62 3.83 3.89
C ILE A 58 21.96 3.76 5.38
N GLY A 59 20.96 3.83 6.26
CA GLY A 59 21.14 3.81 7.72
C GLY A 59 21.38 2.43 8.33
N ALA A 60 21.07 1.35 7.61
CA ALA A 60 21.14 -0.02 8.11
C ALA A 60 22.57 -0.60 8.23
N ALA A 61 23.62 0.21 8.10
CA ALA A 61 25.00 -0.25 8.29
C ALA A 61 25.28 -0.65 9.74
N ARG A 62 24.70 0.08 10.71
CA ARG A 62 24.75 -0.20 12.14
C ARG A 62 23.43 0.17 12.77
N GLU A 63 23.06 -0.52 13.85
CA GLU A 63 21.82 -0.27 14.58
C GLU A 63 21.67 1.19 15.07
N PRO A 64 22.71 1.84 15.66
CA PRO A 64 22.57 3.25 16.07
C PRO A 64 22.37 4.21 14.90
N ASP A 65 22.98 3.90 13.75
CA ASP A 65 22.85 4.70 12.52
C ASP A 65 21.42 4.57 11.98
N LEU A 66 20.82 3.37 12.03
CA LEU A 66 19.42 3.15 11.67
C LEU A 66 18.48 3.93 12.59
N ALA A 67 18.70 3.91 13.90
CA ALA A 67 17.89 4.68 14.85
C ALA A 67 17.97 6.20 14.56
N ALA A 68 19.16 6.71 14.23
CA ALA A 68 19.33 8.10 13.80
C ALA A 68 18.56 8.40 12.50
N THR A 69 18.63 7.51 11.50
CA THR A 69 17.84 7.64 10.27
C THR A 69 16.34 7.64 10.53
N VAL A 70 15.84 6.76 11.40
CA VAL A 70 14.42 6.68 11.76
C VAL A 70 13.95 7.96 12.42
N SER A 71 14.70 8.48 13.40
CA SER A 71 14.35 9.74 14.07
C SER A 71 14.36 10.94 13.11
N ALA A 72 15.38 11.03 12.25
CA ALA A 72 15.49 12.09 11.25
C ALA A 72 14.30 12.06 10.28
N TRP A 73 13.97 10.88 9.74
CA TRP A 73 12.82 10.70 8.86
C TRP A 73 11.51 11.03 9.56
N ASN A 74 11.23 10.43 10.72
CA ASN A 74 9.96 10.63 11.41
C ASN A 74 9.72 12.09 11.80
N SER A 75 10.77 12.88 12.02
CA SER A 75 10.64 14.32 12.29
C SER A 75 10.23 15.17 11.06
N GLN A 76 10.34 14.62 9.86
CA GLN A 76 9.90 15.29 8.63
C GLN A 76 8.38 15.47 8.60
N THR A 77 7.92 16.43 7.80
CA THR A 77 6.49 16.73 7.60
C THR A 77 5.72 16.81 8.94
N SER A 78 6.28 17.56 9.90
CA SER A 78 5.68 17.77 11.22
C SER A 78 5.41 16.47 12.01
N GLY A 79 6.31 15.48 11.90
CA GLY A 79 6.17 14.22 12.63
C GLY A 79 5.50 13.09 11.84
N LEU A 80 5.27 13.26 10.53
CA LEU A 80 4.56 12.30 9.68
C LEU A 80 5.50 11.49 8.77
N GLY A 81 6.79 11.87 8.71
CA GLY A 81 7.75 11.32 7.77
C GLY A 81 7.49 11.78 6.34
N ALA A 82 6.52 11.15 5.69
CA ALA A 82 5.99 11.60 4.40
C ALA A 82 4.46 11.53 4.39
N ALA A 83 3.83 12.45 3.67
CA ALA A 83 2.38 12.50 3.51
C ALA A 83 2.02 12.86 2.06
N SER A 84 0.86 12.40 1.60
CA SER A 84 0.30 12.77 0.29
C SER A 84 -1.20 13.03 0.39
N LYS A 85 -1.86 13.25 -0.76
CA LYS A 85 -3.31 13.39 -0.82
C LYS A 85 -4.05 12.19 -0.20
N TYR A 86 -3.51 10.98 -0.29
CA TYR A 86 -4.17 9.75 0.18
C TYR A 86 -3.48 9.09 1.39
N VAL A 87 -2.28 9.57 1.76
CA VAL A 87 -1.47 9.02 2.84
C VAL A 87 -1.35 10.04 3.97
N THR A 88 -1.73 9.64 5.18
CA THR A 88 -1.56 10.43 6.40
C THR A 88 -0.09 10.51 6.81
N SER A 89 0.59 9.35 6.83
CA SER A 89 1.97 9.25 7.29
C SER A 89 2.67 8.03 6.72
N VAL A 90 3.99 8.14 6.62
CA VAL A 90 4.92 7.05 6.35
C VAL A 90 5.96 7.12 7.45
N LEU A 91 5.80 6.30 8.48
CA LEU A 91 6.66 6.32 9.65
C LEU A 91 7.51 5.07 9.72
N MET A 92 8.73 5.20 10.21
CA MET A 92 9.60 4.08 10.51
C MET A 92 9.58 3.77 12.00
N THR A 93 9.72 2.51 12.34
CA THR A 93 9.82 2.07 13.74
C THR A 93 11.29 1.95 14.14
N ALA A 94 11.66 2.62 15.23
CA ALA A 94 12.94 2.40 15.91
C ALA A 94 12.69 1.46 17.09
N ASN A 95 13.26 0.26 17.02
CA ASN A 95 13.15 -0.76 18.06
C ASN A 95 14.45 -1.56 18.11
N ALA A 96 15.50 -0.94 18.63
CA ALA A 96 16.85 -1.51 18.70
C ALA A 96 16.82 -2.98 19.15
N GLY A 97 17.38 -3.87 18.33
CA GLY A 97 17.50 -5.31 18.53
C GLY A 97 16.19 -6.08 18.30
N GLY A 98 15.10 -5.39 18.04
CA GLY A 98 13.76 -5.94 17.89
C GLY A 98 13.41 -6.35 16.47
N ALA A 99 12.48 -7.28 16.32
CA ALA A 99 12.01 -7.75 15.02
C ALA A 99 11.33 -6.67 14.16
N THR A 100 10.91 -5.56 14.76
CA THR A 100 10.20 -4.46 14.10
C THR A 100 11.11 -3.27 13.77
N ASP A 101 12.41 -3.35 14.03
CA ASP A 101 13.33 -2.25 13.74
C ASP A 101 13.44 -1.99 12.23
N GLY A 102 13.28 -0.73 11.84
CA GLY A 102 13.25 -0.32 10.44
C GLY A 102 11.95 -0.68 9.70
N GLU A 103 10.91 -1.19 10.37
CA GLU A 103 9.60 -1.40 9.72
C GLU A 103 8.97 -0.06 9.34
N ILE A 104 8.50 0.03 8.10
CA ILE A 104 7.80 1.21 7.58
C ILE A 104 6.29 0.96 7.67
N THR A 105 5.60 1.85 8.36
CA THR A 105 4.14 1.87 8.45
C THR A 105 3.58 2.98 7.58
N ILE A 106 2.81 2.60 6.56
CA ILE A 106 2.05 3.53 5.72
C ILE A 106 0.64 3.60 6.28
N THR A 107 0.17 4.80 6.62
CA THR A 107 -1.19 5.03 7.12
C THR A 107 -1.99 5.82 6.09
N PHE A 108 -3.12 5.29 5.61
CA PHE A 108 -3.98 5.97 4.65
C PHE A 108 -4.93 6.95 5.34
N ASN A 109 -5.27 8.04 4.66
CA ASN A 109 -6.22 9.03 5.17
C ASN A 109 -7.65 8.80 4.65
N SER A 110 -8.61 9.57 5.14
CA SER A 110 -10.02 9.46 4.73
C SER A 110 -10.27 9.80 3.25
N ALA A 111 -9.39 10.59 2.61
CA ALA A 111 -9.50 10.88 1.17
C ALA A 111 -9.17 9.64 0.30
N ALA A 112 -8.53 8.61 0.88
CA ALA A 112 -8.33 7.33 0.23
C ALA A 112 -9.63 6.52 0.07
N GLY A 113 -10.73 6.96 0.69
CA GLY A 113 -12.04 6.33 0.62
C GLY A 113 -12.24 5.30 1.74
N PRO A 114 -12.77 4.10 1.48
CA PRO A 114 -13.10 3.11 2.51
C PRO A 114 -11.88 2.51 3.22
N ILE A 115 -10.67 2.86 2.79
CA ILE A 115 -9.41 2.42 3.42
C ILE A 115 -8.81 3.50 4.35
N GLY A 116 -9.52 4.59 4.63
CA GLY A 116 -9.04 5.60 5.55
C GLY A 116 -8.79 5.03 6.95
N GLY A 117 -7.64 5.36 7.53
CA GLY A 117 -7.15 4.82 8.80
C GLY A 117 -6.52 3.43 8.69
N GLN A 118 -6.56 2.79 7.52
CA GLN A 118 -5.92 1.49 7.34
C GLN A 118 -4.42 1.63 7.14
N THR A 119 -3.70 0.56 7.51
CA THR A 119 -2.24 0.53 7.43
C THR A 119 -1.71 -0.58 6.53
N LEU A 120 -0.55 -0.31 5.95
CA LEU A 120 0.27 -1.25 5.20
C LEU A 120 1.67 -1.26 5.80
N ILE A 121 2.19 -2.43 6.11
CA ILE A 121 3.50 -2.58 6.77
C ILE A 121 4.52 -3.12 5.77
N LEU A 122 5.68 -2.46 5.70
CA LEU A 122 6.84 -2.94 4.97
C LEU A 122 7.92 -3.32 5.97
N SER A 123 8.31 -4.60 5.99
CA SER A 123 9.38 -5.07 6.88
C SER A 123 10.67 -5.27 6.10
N PRO A 124 11.82 -4.76 6.59
CA PRO A 124 13.12 -5.06 6.04
C PRO A 124 13.68 -6.38 6.58
N TRP A 125 14.36 -7.11 5.70
CA TRP A 125 14.96 -8.41 5.96
C TRP A 125 16.35 -8.47 5.38
N VAL A 126 17.17 -9.37 5.92
CA VAL A 126 18.45 -9.76 5.34
C VAL A 126 18.48 -11.27 5.19
N GLN A 127 19.12 -11.75 4.13
CA GLN A 127 19.29 -13.19 3.90
C GLN A 127 20.54 -13.68 4.61
N SER A 128 20.42 -14.81 5.32
CA SER A 128 21.55 -15.52 5.91
C SER A 128 21.40 -17.02 5.66
N GLY A 129 22.32 -17.61 4.88
CA GLY A 129 22.31 -19.06 4.62
C GLY A 129 21.00 -19.60 4.00
N GLY A 130 20.25 -18.77 3.28
CA GLY A 130 18.95 -19.14 2.69
C GLY A 130 17.73 -18.93 3.60
N ALA A 131 17.93 -18.38 4.81
CA ALA A 131 16.86 -17.97 5.71
C ALA A 131 16.75 -16.44 5.77
N ALA A 132 15.53 -15.93 5.73
CA ALA A 132 15.27 -14.51 5.93
C ALA A 132 15.26 -14.18 7.42
N VAL A 133 16.05 -13.18 7.81
CA VAL A 133 16.18 -12.68 9.18
C VAL A 133 15.74 -11.21 9.20
N ARG A 134 14.95 -10.81 10.21
CA ARG A 134 14.53 -9.40 10.36
C ARG A 134 15.75 -8.48 10.50
N LEU A 135 15.70 -7.30 9.90
CA LEU A 135 16.83 -6.35 9.97
C LEU A 135 17.24 -6.04 11.41
N GLY A 136 16.30 -5.71 12.29
CA GLY A 136 16.63 -5.39 13.68
C GLY A 136 17.31 -6.52 14.44
N VAL A 137 16.92 -7.78 14.22
CA VAL A 137 17.57 -8.93 14.87
C VAL A 137 18.88 -9.33 14.20
N SER A 138 19.12 -8.88 12.97
CA SER A 138 20.36 -9.17 12.25
C SER A 138 21.56 -8.44 12.86
N PHE A 139 21.34 -7.25 13.43
CA PHE A 139 22.37 -6.50 14.16
C PHE A 139 22.92 -7.28 15.36
N ALA A 140 22.04 -7.82 16.20
CA ALA A 140 22.43 -8.64 17.35
C ALA A 140 23.14 -9.94 16.93
N SER A 141 22.83 -10.45 15.74
CA SER A 141 23.39 -11.69 15.20
C SER A 141 24.64 -11.47 14.34
N GLY A 142 25.07 -10.22 14.14
CA GLY A 142 26.20 -9.87 13.26
C GLY A 142 25.97 -10.22 11.77
N ILE A 143 24.71 -10.42 11.37
CA ILE A 143 24.34 -10.77 9.99
C ILE A 143 24.17 -9.46 9.21
N SER A 144 24.89 -9.36 8.09
CA SER A 144 24.78 -8.24 7.15
C SER A 144 24.62 -8.78 5.73
N GLY A 145 23.92 -8.02 4.89
CA GLY A 145 23.61 -8.42 3.52
C GLY A 145 22.71 -7.42 2.82
N ALA A 146 22.28 -7.75 1.61
CA ALA A 146 21.29 -6.96 0.89
C ALA A 146 19.95 -6.97 1.65
N ILE A 147 19.25 -5.82 1.64
CA ILE A 147 17.96 -5.69 2.29
C ILE A 147 16.85 -6.10 1.34
N ASP A 148 16.16 -7.18 1.69
CA ASP A 148 14.91 -7.60 1.08
C ASP A 148 13.71 -7.00 1.81
N TRP A 149 12.63 -6.76 1.08
CA TRP A 149 11.41 -6.18 1.65
C TRP A 149 10.23 -7.12 1.51
N SER A 150 9.50 -7.33 2.61
CA SER A 150 8.15 -7.88 2.60
C SER A 150 7.14 -6.74 2.72
N CYS A 151 5.97 -6.91 2.10
CA CYS A 151 4.83 -6.04 2.29
C CYS A 151 3.67 -6.87 2.84
N GLN A 152 2.96 -6.32 3.82
CA GLN A 152 1.93 -7.06 4.54
C GLN A 152 0.73 -6.15 4.82
N SER A 153 -0.41 -6.57 4.28
CA SER A 153 -1.71 -6.00 4.56
C SER A 153 -2.34 -6.74 5.76
N ALA A 154 -3.67 -6.79 5.84
CA ALA A 154 -4.37 -7.65 6.80
C ALA A 154 -4.06 -9.15 6.59
N THR A 155 -3.48 -9.52 5.44
CA THR A 155 -3.02 -10.88 5.13
C THR A 155 -1.52 -10.89 4.82
N THR A 156 -0.91 -12.07 4.98
CA THR A 156 0.53 -12.29 4.84
C THR A 156 0.86 -13.45 3.89
N ALA A 157 -0.03 -13.83 2.97
CA ALA A 157 0.12 -15.06 2.19
C ALA A 157 1.40 -15.05 1.32
N THR A 158 1.66 -13.94 0.64
CA THR A 158 2.83 -13.73 -0.23
C THR A 158 4.10 -13.64 0.59
N ALA A 159 4.05 -12.92 1.71
CA ALA A 159 5.14 -12.80 2.65
C ALA A 159 5.52 -14.18 3.23
N THR A 160 4.53 -15.00 3.59
CA THR A 160 4.70 -16.37 4.09
C THR A 160 5.28 -17.30 3.02
N ALA A 161 4.82 -17.20 1.77
CA ALA A 161 5.37 -17.97 0.66
C ALA A 161 6.85 -17.65 0.38
N ARG A 162 7.31 -16.45 0.76
CA ARG A 162 8.72 -16.02 0.68
C ARG A 162 9.49 -16.23 1.99
N SER A 163 8.91 -16.91 2.98
CA SER A 163 9.47 -17.08 4.33
C SER A 163 9.80 -15.75 5.03
N MET A 164 9.06 -14.69 4.68
CA MET A 164 9.23 -13.32 5.16
C MET A 164 7.94 -12.77 5.77
N ALA A 165 7.21 -13.58 6.55
CA ALA A 165 6.04 -13.13 7.30
C ALA A 165 6.41 -12.34 8.57
N GLY A 166 5.51 -11.49 9.05
CA GLY A 166 5.81 -10.45 10.03
C GLY A 166 4.63 -9.75 10.67
N THR A 167 4.87 -8.52 11.12
CA THR A 167 3.85 -7.56 11.53
C THR A 167 2.83 -7.35 10.42
N THR A 168 1.55 -7.52 10.74
CA THR A 168 0.45 -7.34 9.79
C THR A 168 -0.05 -5.90 9.80
N GLY A 169 -0.40 -5.38 8.63
CA GLY A 169 -1.20 -4.16 8.52
C GLY A 169 -2.69 -4.44 8.76
N SER A 170 -3.51 -3.42 8.51
CA SER A 170 -4.98 -3.54 8.60
C SER A 170 -5.70 -3.38 7.26
N LEU A 171 -4.97 -3.04 6.19
CA LEU A 171 -5.54 -2.88 4.85
C LEU A 171 -6.20 -4.19 4.38
N PRO A 172 -7.48 -4.18 3.97
CA PRO A 172 -8.11 -5.38 3.43
C PRO A 172 -7.38 -5.91 2.20
N ALA A 173 -7.14 -7.22 2.15
CA ALA A 173 -6.40 -7.89 1.06
C ALA A 173 -6.98 -7.61 -0.35
N LYS A 174 -8.30 -7.36 -0.44
CA LYS A 174 -8.96 -6.98 -1.70
C LYS A 174 -8.53 -5.60 -2.24
N TYR A 175 -7.90 -4.76 -1.44
CA TYR A 175 -7.35 -3.46 -1.84
C TYR A 175 -5.83 -3.45 -1.90
N ALA A 176 -5.19 -4.46 -1.32
CA ALA A 176 -3.75 -4.63 -1.37
C ALA A 176 -3.31 -5.14 -2.77
N PRO A 177 -2.15 -4.67 -3.27
CA PRO A 177 -1.51 -5.26 -4.43
C PRO A 177 -1.00 -6.68 -4.12
N ALA A 178 -0.54 -7.40 -5.14
CA ALA A 178 -0.24 -8.83 -5.01
C ALA A 178 0.88 -9.09 -3.97
N GLU A 179 1.92 -8.28 -3.99
CA GLU A 179 3.09 -8.37 -3.12
C GLU A 179 2.77 -8.13 -1.63
N CYS A 180 1.60 -7.56 -1.33
CA CYS A 180 1.16 -7.19 0.00
C CYS A 180 0.05 -8.09 0.57
N ARG A 181 -0.43 -9.07 -0.21
CA ARG A 181 -1.48 -10.02 0.20
C ARG A 181 -0.91 -11.21 0.93
#